data_AF-A0A8X6H9U3-F1
#
_entry.id   AF-A0A8X6H9U3-F1
#
_cell.length_a   1.000
_cell.length_b   1.000
_cell.length_c   1.000
_cell.angle_alpha   90.00
_cell.angle_beta   90.00
_cell.angle_gamma   90.00
#
_symmetry.space_group_name_H-M   'P 1'
#
loop_
_entity.id
_entity.type
_entity.pdbx_description
1 polymer ?
#
loop_
_entity_poly.entity_id
_entity_poly.type
_entity_poly.pdbx_seq_one_letter_code
_entity_poly.pdbx_strand_id
1 'polypeptide(L)'
;MTLSDSSAYHKLMNQFPSLTKASFLGINFRKQDVTHCILMKGPPEFDEARHLYPENLVAVKEIQSLFDKGIICPSNSLLSTWC
;
A
#
# COMPACT_ATOMS: atom_id res chain seq x y z
N MET A 1 6.57 9.87 18.01
CA MET A 1 6.64 11.35 18.17
C MET A 1 5.28 11.82 18.66
N THR A 2 5.15 12.11 19.96
CA THR A 2 3.87 12.52 20.56
C THR A 2 3.85 14.04 20.65
N LEU A 3 2.97 14.67 19.86
CA LEU A 3 2.65 16.10 20.01
C LEU A 3 1.90 16.28 21.33
N SER A 4 2.28 17.28 22.12
CA SER A 4 1.54 17.63 23.33
C SER A 4 0.14 18.14 22.97
N ASP A 5 -0.89 17.70 23.71
CA ASP A 5 -2.29 18.05 23.43
C ASP A 5 -2.57 19.57 23.49
N SER A 6 -1.71 20.32 24.18
CA SER A 6 -1.78 21.78 24.34
C SER A 6 -1.15 22.57 23.19
N SER A 7 -0.46 21.91 22.27
CA SER A 7 0.19 22.52 21.12
C SER A 7 -0.80 23.20 20.18
N ALA A 8 -0.42 24.38 19.65
CA ALA A 8 -1.19 25.05 18.59
C ALA A 8 -1.39 24.15 17.36
N TYR A 9 -0.43 23.27 17.07
CA TYR A 9 -0.52 22.31 15.98
C TYR A 9 -1.56 21.21 16.25
N HIS A 10 -1.69 20.75 17.50
CA HIS A 10 -2.70 19.76 17.86
C HIS A 10 -4.12 20.32 17.68
N LYS A 11 -4.32 21.60 18.04
CA LYS A 11 -5.58 22.32 17.77
C LYS A 11 -5.87 22.43 16.27
N LEU A 12 -4.86 22.78 15.47
CA LEU A 12 -4.99 22.88 14.01
C LEU A 12 -5.33 21.52 13.38
N MET A 13 -4.69 20.43 13.80
CA MET A 13 -4.99 19.11 13.26
C MET A 13 -6.42 18.66 13.60
N ASN A 14 -6.91 19.03 14.79
CA ASN A 14 -8.29 18.75 15.21
C ASN A 14 -9.34 19.61 14.48
N GLN A 15 -8.96 20.75 13.89
CA GLN A 15 -9.86 21.54 13.04
C GLN A 15 -10.13 20.86 11.69
N PHE A 16 -9.17 20.08 11.18
CA PHE A 16 -9.28 19.41 9.88
C PHE A 16 -9.18 17.88 10.00
N PRO A 17 -10.07 17.22 10.77
CA PRO A 17 -9.98 15.79 11.04
C PRO A 17 -10.09 14.94 9.76
N SER A 18 -10.73 15.45 8.70
CA SER A 18 -10.81 14.78 7.40
C SER A 18 -9.45 14.67 6.67
N LEU A 19 -8.52 15.58 6.95
CA LEU A 19 -7.17 15.59 6.37
C LEU A 19 -6.15 14.92 7.28
N THR A 20 -6.38 14.99 8.60
CA THR A 20 -5.37 14.63 9.61
C THR A 20 -5.64 13.29 10.28
N LYS A 21 -6.91 12.89 10.45
CA LYS A 21 -7.22 11.53 10.85
C LYS A 21 -7.09 10.67 9.61
N ALA A 22 -6.27 9.65 9.76
CA ALA A 22 -6.13 8.49 8.89
C ALA A 22 -7.49 7.78 8.71
N SER A 23 -8.43 8.42 8.03
CA SER A 23 -9.75 7.91 7.70
C SER A 23 -9.60 7.00 6.47
N PHE A 24 -8.67 6.05 6.54
CA PHE A 24 -8.43 5.06 5.50
C PHE A 24 -9.65 4.14 5.27
N LEU A 25 -10.64 4.18 6.17
CA LEU A 25 -11.90 3.44 6.08
C LEU A 25 -12.93 4.07 5.12
N GLY A 26 -12.70 5.29 4.61
CA GLY A 26 -13.68 6.01 3.81
C GLY A 26 -13.14 6.72 2.57
N ILE A 27 -11.83 6.67 2.32
CA ILE A 27 -11.29 7.10 1.02
C ILE A 27 -11.66 6.00 0.04
N ASN A 28 -12.83 6.15 -0.58
CA ASN A 28 -13.03 5.63 -1.93
C ASN A 28 -11.85 6.18 -2.71
N PHE A 29 -10.85 5.35 -3.02
CA PHE A 29 -9.90 5.67 -4.07
C PHE A 29 -10.77 6.01 -5.25
N ARG A 30 -10.95 7.31 -5.49
CA ARG A 30 -11.78 7.81 -6.57
C ARG A 30 -11.17 7.16 -7.79
N LYS A 31 -11.85 6.16 -8.37
CA LYS A 31 -11.34 5.38 -9.51
C LYS A 31 -10.79 6.41 -10.48
N GLN A 32 -9.47 6.51 -10.55
CA GLN A 32 -8.86 7.44 -11.46
C GLN A 32 -9.21 6.87 -12.83
N ASP A 33 -9.91 7.65 -13.64
CA ASP A 33 -10.28 7.24 -15.01
C ASP A 33 -9.05 7.26 -15.95
N VAL A 34 -7.86 7.41 -15.35
CA VAL A 34 -6.57 7.43 -16.00
C VAL A 34 -6.02 6.02 -15.96
N THR A 35 -5.84 5.42 -17.13
CA THR A 35 -5.09 4.16 -17.27
C THR A 35 -3.61 4.49 -17.36
N HIS A 36 -2.83 4.06 -16.37
CA HIS A 36 -1.37 4.17 -16.41
C HIS A 36 -0.77 2.97 -17.17
N CYS A 37 0.11 3.24 -18.14
CA CYS A 37 0.83 2.21 -18.89
C CYS A 37 2.33 2.33 -18.63
N ILE A 38 2.98 1.21 -18.30
CA ILE A 38 4.44 1.13 -18.19
C ILE A 38 4.97 0.48 -19.47
N LEU A 39 5.84 1.18 -20.18
CA LEU A 39 6.49 0.66 -21.38
C LEU A 39 7.66 -0.24 -20.98
N MET A 40 7.51 -1.55 -21.23
CA MET A 40 8.55 -2.54 -20.99
C MET A 40 9.41 -2.73 -22.25
N LYS A 41 10.69 -3.04 -22.07
CA LYS A 41 11.61 -3.45 -23.14
C LYS A 41 12.01 -4.91 -22.94
N GLY A 42 11.98 -5.69 -24.02
CA GLY A 42 12.33 -7.11 -23.99
C GLY A 42 11.15 -8.03 -23.62
N PRO A 43 11.37 -9.35 -23.62
CA PRO A 43 10.36 -10.33 -23.22
C PRO A 43 10.14 -10.31 -21.69
N PRO A 44 8.97 -10.75 -21.20
CA PRO A 44 8.78 -10.99 -19.77
C PRO A 44 9.76 -12.05 -19.25
N GLU A 45 10.40 -11.76 -18.11
CA GLU A 45 11.25 -12.71 -17.41
C GLU A 45 10.52 -13.30 -16.19
N PHE A 46 10.71 -14.60 -16.00
CA PHE A 46 10.27 -15.29 -14.80
C PHE A 46 11.49 -15.60 -13.93
N ASP A 47 11.40 -15.18 -12.68
CA ASP A 47 12.34 -15.53 -11.61
C ASP A 47 11.62 -16.30 -10.49
N GLU A 48 12.36 -17.22 -9.86
CA GLU A 48 11.85 -18.08 -8.80
C GLU A 48 11.78 -17.32 -7.47
N ALA A 49 10.68 -17.48 -6.74
CA ALA A 49 10.52 -16.82 -5.45
C ALA A 49 11.55 -17.33 -4.44
N ARG A 50 12.23 -16.40 -3.75
CA ARG A 50 13.18 -16.75 -2.70
C ARG A 50 12.46 -17.28 -1.46
N HIS A 51 13.09 -18.23 -0.78
CA HIS A 51 12.58 -18.75 0.48
C HIS A 51 12.60 -17.67 1.57
N LEU A 52 11.47 -17.48 2.26
CA LEU A 52 11.36 -16.60 3.41
C LEU A 52 11.55 -17.38 4.71
N TYR A 53 12.49 -16.92 5.54
CA TYR A 53 12.65 -17.47 6.89
C TYR A 53 11.42 -17.18 7.79
N PRO A 54 11.11 -18.05 8.76
CA PRO A 54 9.91 -17.93 9.59
C PRO A 54 9.74 -16.59 10.32
N GLU A 55 10.83 -15.97 10.76
CA GLU A 55 10.85 -14.66 11.41
C GLU A 55 10.32 -13.53 10.52
N ASN A 56 10.41 -13.69 9.19
CA ASN A 56 9.95 -12.71 8.22
C ASN A 56 8.47 -12.92 7.82
N LEU A 57 7.82 -13.97 8.33
CA LEU A 57 6.40 -14.25 8.04
C LEU A 57 5.46 -13.17 8.62
N VAL A 58 5.94 -12.31 9.52
CA VAL A 58 5.17 -11.14 9.98
C VAL A 58 4.79 -10.24 8.80
N ALA A 59 5.64 -10.13 7.77
CA ALA A 59 5.34 -9.36 6.56
C ALA A 59 4.14 -9.92 5.78
N VAL A 60 3.85 -11.22 5.89
CA VAL A 60 2.67 -11.84 5.23
C VAL A 60 1.37 -11.26 5.77
N LYS A 61 1.33 -10.83 7.05
CA LYS A 61 0.15 -10.17 7.61
C LYS A 61 -0.12 -8.81 6.95
N GLU A 62 0.92 -8.11 6.53
CA GLU A 62 0.79 -6.84 5.81
C GLU A 62 0.24 -7.05 4.40
N ILE A 63 0.67 -8.13 3.72
CA ILE A 63 0.14 -8.53 2.40
C ILE A 63 -1.38 -8.71 2.46
N GLN A 64 -1.91 -9.36 3.50
CA GLN A 64 -3.36 -9.50 3.67
C GLN A 64 -4.06 -8.14 3.76
N SER A 65 -3.48 -7.17 4.48
CA SER A 65 -4.05 -5.81 4.55
C SER A 65 -4.07 -5.12 3.18
N LEU A 66 -3.04 -5.32 2.35
CA LEU A 66 -2.98 -4.76 1.00
C LEU A 66 -4.03 -5.41 0.08
N PHE A 67 -4.27 -6.71 0.26
CA PHE A 67 -5.31 -7.45 -0.44
C PHE A 67 -6.71 -6.93 -0.07
N ASP A 68 -6.99 -6.77 1.22
CA ASP A 68 -8.28 -6.27 1.72
C ASP A 68 -8.55 -4.83 1.25
N LYS A 69 -7.50 -4.04 1.04
CA LYS A 69 -7.58 -2.67 0.47
C LYS A 69 -7.75 -2.67 -1.06
N GLY A 70 -7.65 -3.81 -1.73
CA GLY A 70 -7.72 -3.92 -3.18
C GLY A 70 -6.51 -3.34 -3.92
N ILE A 71 -5.38 -3.19 -3.23
CA ILE A 71 -4.12 -2.68 -3.84
C ILE A 71 -3.43 -3.80 -4.63
N ILE A 72 -3.42 -5.01 -4.09
CA ILE A 72 -2.91 -6.20 -4.76
C ILE A 72 -4.07 -7.13 -5.13
N CYS A 73 -3.90 -7.88 -6.21
CA CYS A 73 -4.86 -8.91 -6.63
C CYS A 73 -4.12 -10.12 -7.24
N PRO A 74 -4.74 -11.31 -7.24
CA PRO A 74 -4.16 -12.48 -7.88
C PRO A 74 -4.12 -12.26 -9.40
N SER A 75 -3.01 -12.60 -10.02
CA SER A 75 -2.86 -12.53 -11.48
C SER A 75 -2.05 -13.71 -11.99
N ASN A 76 -2.27 -14.08 -13.25
CA ASN A 76 -1.50 -15.11 -13.94
C ASN A 76 -0.59 -14.42 -14.96
N SER A 77 0.44 -13.73 -14.49
CA SER A 77 1.44 -13.08 -15.33
C SER A 77 2.63 -13.99 -15.63
N LEU A 78 3.23 -13.80 -16.81
CA LEU A 78 4.51 -14.43 -17.17
C LEU A 78 5.73 -13.70 -16.57
N LEU A 79 5.49 -12.55 -15.93
CA LEU A 79 6.50 -11.73 -15.28
C LEU A 79 6.50 -12.03 -13.77
N SER A 80 7.68 -12.36 -13.22
CA SER A 80 7.96 -12.31 -11.78
C SER A 80 9.30 -11.59 -11.56
N THR A 81 9.34 -10.67 -10.61
CA THR A 81 10.55 -9.88 -10.27
C THR A 81 11.02 -10.21 -8.86
N TRP A 82 12.34 -10.31 -8.67
CA TRP A 82 13.03 -10.55 -7.40
C TRP A 82 12.37 -9.85 -6.20
N CYS A 83 11.82 -10.63 -5.26
CA CYS A 83 11.49 -10.22 -3.89
C CYS A 83 12.57 -10.68 -2.92
#